data_AF-A0A4U0ULA0-F1
#
_entry.id   AF-A0A4U0ULA0-F1
#
_cell.length_a   1.000
_cell.length_b   1.000
_cell.length_c   1.000
_cell.angle_alpha   90.00
_cell.angle_beta   90.00
_cell.angle_gamma   90.00
#
_symmetry.space_group_name_H-M   'P 1'
#
loop_
_entity.id
_entity.type
_entity.pdbx_description
1 polymer ?
#
loop_
_entity_poly.entity_id
_entity_poly.type
_entity_poly.pdbx_seq_one_letter_code
_entity_poly.pdbx_strand_id
1 'polypeptide(L)'
;MGVILLCNLGVHSSSGLIATVFFFGLFSGIFIALPPVLFVVLTKNKAVVGTRIGMGFAIMGCGVLIGGPAAGAILENSAGGQNWTGVWLLGGICPLGAAVSFIMLRGYRAGFQPMVKV
;
A
#
# COMPACT_ATOMS: atom_id res chain seq x y z
N MET A 1 -6.63 0.75 -2.01
CA MET A 1 -5.70 0.11 -2.96
C MET A 1 -5.86 -1.38 -3.09
N GLY A 2 -5.67 -2.14 -2.02
CA GLY A 2 -5.71 -3.60 -2.15
C GLY A 2 -7.02 -4.13 -2.75
N VAL A 3 -8.17 -3.57 -2.36
CA VAL A 3 -9.48 -3.95 -2.93
C VAL A 3 -9.56 -3.66 -4.44
N ILE A 4 -9.07 -2.51 -4.90
CA ILE A 4 -9.08 -2.12 -6.32
C ILE A 4 -8.22 -3.08 -7.15
N LEU A 5 -7.06 -3.48 -6.62
CA LEU A 5 -6.17 -4.44 -7.26
C LEU A 5 -6.77 -5.84 -7.30
N LEU A 6 -7.50 -6.26 -6.27
CA LEU A 6 -8.24 -7.53 -6.28
C LEU A 6 -9.42 -7.50 -7.26
N CYS A 7 -10.06 -6.36 -7.49
CA CYS A 7 -11.12 -6.23 -8.49
C CYS A 7 -10.62 -6.56 -9.91
N ASN A 8 -9.34 -6.33 -10.24
CA ASN A 8 -8.77 -6.69 -11.55
C ASN A 8 -8.81 -8.21 -11.82
N LEU A 9 -9.01 -9.06 -10.82
CA LEU A 9 -9.17 -10.51 -11.02
C LEU A 9 -10.43 -10.86 -11.83
N GLY A 10 -11.49 -10.03 -11.75
CA GLY A 10 -12.74 -10.25 -12.47
C GLY A 10 -12.87 -9.45 -13.76
N VAL A 11 -11.92 -8.54 -14.04
CA VAL A 11 -12.01 -7.60 -15.16
C VAL A 11 -11.44 -8.24 -16.42
N HIS A 12 -12.33 -8.55 -17.36
CA HIS A 12 -11.97 -9.11 -18.68
C HIS A 12 -12.30 -8.14 -19.84
N SER A 13 -12.74 -6.92 -19.51
CA SER A 13 -13.18 -5.91 -20.49
C SER A 13 -12.38 -4.62 -20.35
N SER A 14 -12.07 -3.97 -21.48
CA SER A 14 -11.27 -2.74 -21.53
C SER A 14 -11.89 -1.59 -20.72
N SER A 15 -13.21 -1.48 -20.72
CA SER A 15 -13.95 -0.48 -19.92
C SER A 15 -13.77 -0.69 -18.41
N GLY A 16 -13.77 -1.94 -17.95
CA GLY A 16 -13.53 -2.29 -16.55
C GLY A 16 -12.11 -1.96 -16.11
N LEU A 17 -11.13 -2.13 -17.00
CA LEU A 17 -9.73 -1.79 -16.71
C LEU A 17 -9.55 -0.27 -16.57
N ILE A 18 -10.14 0.51 -17.47
CA ILE A 18 -10.07 1.99 -17.43
C ILE A 18 -10.66 2.53 -16.12
N ALA A 19 -11.81 2.01 -15.70
CA ALA A 19 -12.42 2.41 -14.43
C ALA A 19 -11.49 2.08 -13.24
N THR A 20 -10.92 0.88 -13.24
CA THR A 20 -10.05 0.42 -12.15
C THR A 20 -8.76 1.24 -12.07
N VAL A 21 -8.17 1.61 -13.22
CA VAL A 21 -6.99 2.49 -13.30
C VAL A 21 -7.31 3.91 -12.84
N PHE A 22 -8.49 4.45 -13.17
CA PHE A 22 -8.90 5.77 -12.69
C PHE A 22 -8.98 5.83 -11.16
N PHE A 23 -9.67 4.87 -10.54
CA PHE A 23 -9.72 4.79 -9.08
C PHE A 23 -8.34 4.54 -8.49
N PHE A 24 -7.54 3.66 -9.09
CA PHE A 24 -6.17 3.41 -8.65
C PHE A 24 -5.32 4.69 -8.68
N GLY A 25 -5.42 5.51 -9.72
CA GLY A 25 -4.71 6.79 -9.78
C GLY A 25 -5.09 7.73 -8.64
N LEU A 26 -6.39 7.90 -8.42
CA LEU A 26 -6.93 8.82 -7.40
C LEU A 26 -6.50 8.42 -5.98
N PHE A 27 -6.63 7.14 -5.62
CA PHE A 27 -6.24 6.69 -4.29
C PHE A 27 -4.72 6.66 -4.09
N SER A 28 -3.91 6.63 -5.16
CA SER A 28 -2.47 6.35 -5.08
C SER A 28 -1.73 7.59 -4.63
N GLY A 29 -2.14 8.74 -5.18
CA GLY A 29 -1.66 10.04 -4.72
C GLY A 29 -1.91 10.26 -3.23
N ILE A 30 -3.11 9.91 -2.74
CA ILE A 30 -3.44 10.02 -1.32
C ILE A 30 -2.55 9.10 -0.47
N PHE A 31 -2.35 7.85 -0.92
CA PHE A 31 -1.54 6.88 -0.19
C PHE A 31 -0.07 7.31 -0.08
N ILE A 32 0.51 7.85 -1.15
CA ILE A 32 1.92 8.30 -1.17
C ILE A 32 2.12 9.57 -0.33
N ALA A 33 1.10 10.44 -0.24
CA ALA A 33 1.18 11.68 0.54
C ALA A 33 1.06 11.46 2.06
N LEU A 34 0.49 10.33 2.51
CA LEU A 34 0.23 10.07 3.93
C LEU A 34 1.48 9.82 4.79
N PRO A 35 2.46 8.97 4.40
CA PRO A 35 3.64 8.69 5.22
C PRO A 35 4.38 9.93 5.74
N PRO A 36 4.74 10.94 4.92
CA PRO A 36 5.44 12.12 5.43
C PRO A 36 4.58 12.90 6.44
N VAL A 37 3.28 13.04 6.19
CA VAL A 37 2.34 13.70 7.12
C VAL A 37 2.27 12.96 8.46
N LEU A 38 2.19 11.62 8.43
CA LEU A 38 2.16 10.80 9.63
C LEU A 38 3.46 10.94 10.45
N PHE A 39 4.62 10.95 9.81
CA PHE A 39 5.90 11.15 10.51
C PHE A 39 6.00 12.51 11.18
N VAL A 40 5.47 13.57 10.55
CA VAL A 40 5.42 14.92 11.15
C VAL A 40 4.53 14.92 12.38
N VAL A 41 3.33 14.31 12.31
CA VAL A 41 2.38 14.25 13.43
C VAL A 41 2.87 13.35 14.58
N LEU A 42 3.57 12.27 14.26
CA LEU A 42 4.13 11.33 15.25
C LEU A 42 5.40 11.87 15.93
N THR A 43 6.08 12.84 15.33
CA THR A 43 7.36 13.34 15.84
C THR A 43 7.14 14.54 16.75
N LYS A 44 7.32 14.33 18.06
CA LYS A 44 7.19 15.37 19.08
C LYS A 44 8.28 16.45 18.97
N ASN A 45 9.51 16.06 18.61
CA ASN A 45 10.63 16.99 18.44
C ASN A 45 10.86 17.33 16.97
N LYS A 46 10.47 18.54 16.55
CA LYS A 46 10.52 18.98 15.15
C LYS A 46 11.94 19.07 14.57
N ALA A 47 12.98 19.16 15.40
CA ALA A 47 14.37 19.23 14.95
C ALA A 47 14.86 17.94 14.28
N VAL A 48 14.23 16.79 14.57
CA VAL A 48 14.63 15.47 14.04
C VAL A 48 13.61 14.87 13.07
N VAL A 49 12.63 15.65 12.63
CA VAL A 49 11.57 15.19 11.71
C VAL A 49 12.15 14.69 10.39
N GLY A 50 13.08 15.45 9.79
CA GLY A 50 13.72 15.07 8.53
C GLY A 50 14.46 13.74 8.64
N THR A 51 15.21 13.52 9.72
CA THR A 51 15.94 12.26 9.95
C THR A 51 14.97 11.08 10.14
N ARG A 52 13.86 11.27 10.86
CA ARG A 52 12.82 10.23 11.06
C ARG A 52 12.10 9.87 9.76
N ILE A 53 11.75 10.87 8.96
CA ILE A 53 11.19 10.67 7.63
C ILE A 53 12.17 9.86 6.78
N GLY A 54 13.45 10.29 6.72
CA GLY A 54 14.50 9.59 5.97
C GLY A 54 14.70 8.14 6.40
N MET A 55 14.78 7.87 7.71
CA MET A 55 14.87 6.51 8.25
C MET A 55 13.66 5.65 7.86
N GLY A 56 12.45 6.21 7.91
CA GLY A 56 11.23 5.53 7.47
C GLY A 56 11.24 5.20 5.98
N PHE A 57 11.63 6.15 5.14
CA PHE A 57 11.74 5.94 3.69
C PHE A 57 12.84 4.94 3.31
N ALA A 58 13.95 4.88 4.05
CA ALA A 58 14.99 3.87 3.84
C ALA A 58 14.44 2.43 4.01
N ILE A 59 13.66 2.19 5.08
CA ILE A 59 13.03 0.88 5.32
C ILE A 59 11.98 0.59 4.24
N MET A 60 11.16 1.59 3.85
CA MET A 60 10.19 1.43 2.77
C MET A 60 10.86 1.07 1.44
N GLY A 61 12.04 1.63 1.15
CA GLY A 61 12.83 1.32 -0.04
C GLY A 61 13.20 -0.16 -0.13
N CYS A 62 13.58 -0.80 0.98
CA CYS A 62 13.82 -2.24 1.02
C CYS A 62 12.55 -3.05 0.68
N GLY A 63 11.39 -2.60 1.15
CA GLY A 63 10.11 -3.24 0.82
C GLY A 63 9.76 -3.13 -0.67
N VAL A 64 9.98 -1.94 -1.27
CA VAL A 64 9.77 -1.72 -2.71
C VAL A 64 10.70 -2.59 -3.55
N LEU A 65 11.96 -2.74 -3.13
CA LEU A 65 12.94 -3.58 -3.82
C LEU A 65 12.49 -5.05 -3.93
N ILE A 66 11.86 -5.59 -2.89
CA ILE A 66 11.38 -7.00 -2.87
C ILE A 66 10.17 -7.18 -3.79
N GLY A 67 9.33 -6.15 -3.95
CA GLY A 67 8.07 -6.26 -4.69
C GLY A 67 8.24 -6.61 -6.17
N GLY A 68 9.22 -6.03 -6.86
CA GLY A 68 9.48 -6.28 -8.28
C GLY A 68 9.88 -7.73 -8.58
N PRO A 69 10.96 -8.26 -7.99
CA PRO A 69 11.38 -9.64 -8.15
C PRO A 69 10.33 -10.65 -7.68
N ALA A 70 9.61 -10.37 -6.58
CA ALA A 70 8.54 -11.25 -6.12
C ALA A 70 7.40 -11.37 -7.14
N ALA A 71 6.97 -10.25 -7.73
CA ALA A 71 5.95 -10.26 -8.78
C ALA A 71 6.45 -10.97 -10.05
N GLY A 72 7.72 -10.74 -10.45
CA GLY A 72 8.34 -11.42 -11.60
C GLY A 72 8.41 -12.94 -11.41
N ALA A 73 8.89 -13.39 -10.25
CA ALA A 73 8.95 -14.81 -9.92
C ALA A 73 7.56 -15.46 -9.91
N ILE A 74 6.52 -14.77 -9.41
CA ILE A 74 5.15 -15.29 -9.45
C ILE A 74 4.63 -15.39 -10.89
N LEU A 75 4.97 -14.42 -11.74
CA LEU A 75 4.54 -14.38 -13.14
C LEU A 75 5.18 -15.51 -13.97
N GLU A 76 6.44 -15.86 -13.70
CA GLU A 76 7.20 -16.91 -14.39
C GLU A 76 6.84 -18.34 -13.92
N ASN A 77 6.28 -18.51 -12.73
CA ASN A 77 6.07 -19.82 -12.09
C ASN A 77 4.80 -20.57 -12.57
N SER A 78 4.42 -20.42 -13.84
CA SER A 78 3.28 -21.14 -14.43
C SER A 78 3.71 -21.88 -15.69
N ALA A 79 3.54 -23.21 -15.65
CA ALA A 79 4.08 -24.19 -16.60
C ALA A 79 3.45 -24.13 -18.03
N GLY A 80 3.08 -22.95 -18.51
CA GLY A 80 2.47 -22.74 -19.83
C GLY A 80 1.72 -21.42 -20.02
N GLY A 81 1.80 -20.47 -19.06
CA GLY A 81 1.09 -19.18 -19.15
C GLY A 81 1.55 -18.18 -18.09
N GLN A 82 1.21 -16.90 -18.26
CA GLN A 82 1.57 -15.84 -17.31
C GLN A 82 0.57 -15.81 -16.14
N ASN A 83 1.03 -16.00 -14.91
CA ASN A 83 0.18 -16.00 -13.71
C ASN A 83 -0.17 -14.58 -13.22
N TRP A 84 -0.99 -13.88 -14.00
CA TRP A 84 -1.47 -12.54 -13.64
C TRP A 84 -2.33 -12.56 -12.37
N THR A 85 -3.07 -13.63 -12.12
CA THR A 85 -3.87 -13.82 -10.89
C THR A 85 -3.00 -13.73 -9.64
N GLY A 86 -1.85 -14.40 -9.62
CA GLY A 86 -0.91 -14.38 -8.50
C GLY A 86 -0.32 -12.98 -8.27
N VAL A 87 -0.01 -12.24 -9.33
CA VAL A 87 0.52 -10.87 -9.24
C VAL A 87 -0.53 -9.91 -8.68
N TRP A 88 -1.78 -10.00 -9.14
CA TRP A 88 -2.88 -9.20 -8.59
C TRP A 88 -3.19 -9.54 -7.12
N LEU A 89 -3.06 -10.80 -6.71
CA LEU A 89 -3.18 -11.22 -5.31
C LEU A 89 -2.06 -10.64 -4.44
N LEU A 90 -0.80 -10.72 -4.88
CA LEU A 90 0.33 -10.11 -4.18
C LEU A 90 0.11 -8.61 -4.02
N GLY A 91 -0.24 -7.92 -5.11
CA GLY A 91 -0.51 -6.48 -5.12
C GLY A 91 -1.74 -6.09 -4.30
N GLY A 92 -2.73 -6.97 -4.19
CA GLY A 92 -3.96 -6.74 -3.43
C GLY A 92 -3.80 -6.95 -1.92
N ILE A 93 -3.15 -8.04 -1.52
CA ILE A 93 -3.06 -8.46 -0.11
C ILE A 93 -2.05 -7.63 0.67
N CYS A 94 -0.89 -7.30 0.08
CA CYS A 94 0.15 -6.53 0.78
C CYS A 94 -0.35 -5.15 1.28
N PRO A 95 -1.03 -4.31 0.48
CA PRO A 95 -1.63 -3.06 0.95
C PRO A 95 -2.76 -3.25 1.96
N LEU A 96 -3.51 -4.36 1.90
CA LEU A 96 -4.52 -4.67 2.93
C LEU A 96 -3.87 -5.01 4.26
N GLY A 97 -2.77 -5.77 4.26
CA GLY A 97 -1.97 -6.04 5.46
C GLY A 97 -1.42 -4.75 6.08
N ALA A 98 -0.93 -3.82 5.24
CA ALA A 98 -0.53 -2.50 5.71
C ALA A 98 -1.71 -1.69 6.28
N ALA A 99 -2.90 -1.77 5.68
CA ALA A 99 -4.09 -1.12 6.23
C ALA A 99 -4.44 -1.66 7.63
N VAL A 100 -4.37 -2.98 7.83
CA VAL A 100 -4.61 -3.61 9.13
C VAL A 100 -3.59 -3.13 10.18
N SER A 101 -2.30 -3.06 9.84
CA SER A 101 -1.27 -2.58 10.76
C SER A 101 -1.48 -1.11 11.14
N PHE A 102 -1.88 -0.25 10.19
CA PHE A 102 -2.26 1.14 10.49
C PHE A 102 -3.51 1.25 11.37
N ILE A 103 -4.52 0.37 11.18
CA ILE A 103 -5.71 0.32 12.04
C ILE A 103 -5.33 -0.09 13.46
N MET A 104 -4.46 -1.09 13.62
CA MET A 104 -3.95 -1.51 14.94
C MET A 104 -3.16 -0.39 15.63
N LEU A 105 -2.29 0.30 14.90
CA LEU A 105 -1.56 1.47 15.40
C LEU A 105 -2.49 2.60 15.86
N ARG A 106 -3.58 2.85 15.11
CA ARG A 106 -4.60 3.82 15.50
C ARG A 106 -5.33 3.37 16.76
N GLY A 107 -5.72 2.09 16.85
CA GLY A 107 -6.35 1.52 18.05
C GLY A 107 -5.48 1.66 19.29
N TYR A 108 -4.17 1.43 19.17
CA TYR A 108 -3.22 1.59 20.28
C TYR A 108 -3.01 3.06 20.69
N ARG A 109 -3.00 4.01 19.75
CA ARG A 109 -2.79 5.44 20.06
C ARG A 109 -4.04 6.18 20.55
N ALA A 110 -5.21 5.89 20.00
CA ALA A 110 -6.43 6.69 20.21
C ALA A 110 -7.47 6.01 21.10
N GLY A 111 -7.28 4.74 21.47
CA GLY A 111 -8.36 3.89 22.00
C GLY A 111 -9.46 3.67 20.96
N PHE A 112 -10.40 2.76 21.21
CA PHE A 112 -11.54 2.46 20.32
C PHE A 112 -12.60 3.59 20.25
N GLN A 113 -12.18 4.85 20.38
CA GLN A 113 -13.04 6.01 20.33
C GLN A 113 -12.91 6.67 18.94
N PRO A 114 -13.93 6.59 18.07
CA PRO A 114 -13.83 6.98 16.66
C PRO A 114 -13.62 8.49 16.41
N MET A 115 -13.68 9.33 17.44
CA MET A 115 -13.69 10.80 17.33
C MET A 115 -12.73 11.52 18.31
N VAL A 116 -11.60 10.92 18.68
CA VAL A 116 -10.57 11.68 19.42
C VAL A 116 -9.70 12.47 18.43
N LYS A 117 -9.65 13.78 18.62
CA LYS A 117 -8.79 14.70 17.85
C LYS A 117 -7.33 14.44 18.28
N VAL A 118 -6.56 13.78 17.43
CA VAL A 118 -5.13 13.49 17.62
C VAL A 118 -4.28 14.61 17.02
#